data_AF-A0A7J6USP1-F1
#
_entry.id   AF-A0A7J6USP1-F1
#
_cell.length_a   1.000
_cell.length_b   1.000
_cell.length_c   1.000
_cell.angle_alpha   90.00
_cell.angle_beta   90.00
_cell.angle_gamma   90.00
#
_symmetry.space_group_name_H-M   'P 1'
#
loop_
_entity.id
_entity.type
_entity.pdbx_description
1 polymer ?
#
loop_
_entity_poly.entity_id
_entity_poly.type
_entity_poly.pdbx_seq_one_letter_code
_entity_poly.pdbx_strand_id
1 'polypeptide(L)'
;YVPHVEDNILGIVVDQKGERLLSSPTCPVLEALGKKLSFEIAVGLNGRVWVNAESPSTIILVSNAIMTSESLSGVQQRIMLDELMQRMK
;
A
#
# COMPACT_ATOMS: atom_id res chain seq x y z
N TYR A 1 -12.35 8.69 2.65
CA TYR A 1 -11.58 9.94 2.48
C TYR A 1 -10.51 9.67 1.44
N VAL A 2 -10.38 10.50 0.40
CA VAL A 2 -9.29 10.37 -0.59
C VAL A 2 -8.23 11.40 -0.20
N PRO A 3 -7.01 10.99 0.12
CA PRO A 3 -5.97 11.89 0.63
C PRO A 3 -5.33 12.74 -0.47
N HIS A 4 -5.04 14.01 -0.17
CA HIS A 4 -4.37 14.95 -1.05
C HIS A 4 -2.95 15.26 -0.54
N VAL A 5 -2.07 15.68 -1.45
CA VAL A 5 -0.64 15.95 -1.17
C VAL A 5 -0.44 17.06 -0.12
N GLU A 6 -1.40 17.96 0.02
CA GLU A 6 -1.35 19.13 0.92
C GLU A 6 -1.79 18.81 2.36
N ASP A 7 -2.34 17.62 2.58
CA ASP A 7 -2.82 17.22 3.89
C ASP A 7 -1.64 16.80 4.79
N ASN A 8 -1.62 17.28 6.04
CA ASN A 8 -0.64 16.85 7.05
C ASN A 8 -1.05 15.48 7.62
N ILE A 9 -0.92 14.44 6.81
CA ILE A 9 -1.44 13.10 7.09
C ILE A 9 -0.41 12.30 7.90
N LEU A 10 -0.70 12.11 9.20
CA LEU A 10 0.03 11.16 10.06
C LEU A 10 -0.13 9.70 9.62
N GLY A 11 -1.16 9.40 8.83
CA GLY A 11 -1.34 8.15 8.13
C GLY A 11 -2.73 8.02 7.51
N ILE A 12 -2.86 7.21 6.46
CA ILE A 12 -4.13 6.96 5.77
C ILE A 12 -4.72 5.66 6.31
N VAL A 13 -6.02 5.68 6.63
CA VAL A 13 -6.79 4.44 6.87
C VAL A 13 -7.52 4.06 5.59
N VAL A 14 -7.20 2.91 5.04
CA VAL A 14 -7.92 2.32 3.90
C VAL A 14 -8.75 1.12 4.38
N ASP A 15 -9.98 1.00 3.86
CA ASP A 15 -10.80 -0.20 4.03
C ASP A 15 -10.32 -1.27 3.05
N GLN A 16 -9.93 -2.44 3.57
CA GLN A 16 -9.41 -3.57 2.82
C GLN A 16 -9.63 -4.88 3.56
N LYS A 17 -9.81 -6.00 2.84
CA LYS A 17 -9.75 -7.32 3.48
C LYS A 17 -8.33 -7.65 3.93
N GLY A 18 -8.04 -7.38 5.21
CA GLY A 18 -6.73 -7.56 5.84
C GLY A 18 -6.15 -8.98 5.77
N GLU A 19 -6.98 -9.99 5.52
CA GLU A 19 -6.57 -11.41 5.41
C GLU A 19 -5.44 -11.63 4.40
N ARG A 20 -5.44 -10.90 3.27
CA ARG A 20 -4.37 -11.02 2.26
C ARG A 20 -3.07 -10.34 2.68
N LEU A 21 -3.16 -9.21 3.37
CA LEU A 21 -1.98 -8.48 3.86
C LEU A 21 -1.31 -9.20 5.03
N LEU A 22 -2.11 -9.92 5.84
CA LEU A 22 -1.65 -10.75 6.96
C LEU A 22 -1.30 -12.18 6.56
N SER A 23 -1.36 -12.52 5.26
CA SER A 23 -1.08 -13.87 4.79
C SER A 23 0.40 -14.24 4.98
N SER A 24 0.64 -15.55 5.18
CA SER A 24 1.97 -16.14 5.20
C SER A 24 2.11 -17.09 4.00
N PRO A 25 3.09 -16.89 3.10
CA PRO A 25 4.14 -15.87 3.13
C PRO A 25 3.59 -14.45 2.91
N THR A 26 4.37 -13.44 3.35
CA THR A 26 4.01 -12.01 3.29
C THR A 26 3.46 -11.63 1.91
N CYS A 27 2.41 -10.81 1.90
CA CYS A 27 1.79 -10.33 0.67
C CYS A 27 2.85 -9.79 -0.31
N PRO A 28 2.91 -10.28 -1.57
CA PRO A 28 3.92 -9.88 -2.54
C PRO A 28 3.95 -8.37 -2.81
N VAL A 29 2.82 -7.70 -2.66
CA VAL A 29 2.68 -6.24 -2.81
C VAL A 29 3.45 -5.52 -1.71
N LEU A 30 3.27 -5.92 -0.45
CA LEU A 30 3.99 -5.34 0.68
C LEU A 30 5.49 -5.61 0.58
N GLU A 31 5.87 -6.83 0.19
CA GLU A 31 7.28 -7.19 0.02
C GLU A 31 7.96 -6.35 -1.07
N ALA A 32 7.29 -6.13 -2.21
CA ALA A 32 7.82 -5.34 -3.30
C ALA A 32 7.94 -3.85 -2.94
N LEU A 33 6.94 -3.30 -2.24
CA LEU A 33 6.97 -1.91 -1.76
C LEU A 33 8.08 -1.71 -0.73
N GLY A 34 8.20 -2.61 0.25
CA GLY A 34 9.20 -2.53 1.33
C GLY A 34 10.65 -2.62 0.85
N LYS A 35 10.89 -3.18 -0.35
CA LYS A 35 12.22 -3.19 -0.98
C LYS A 35 12.69 -1.83 -1.48
N LYS A 36 11.77 -0.87 -1.72
CA LYS A 36 12.10 0.44 -2.31
C LYS A 36 11.67 1.65 -1.50
N LEU A 37 10.67 1.48 -0.63
CA LEU A 37 10.06 2.55 0.13
C LEU A 37 10.23 2.30 1.62
N SER A 38 10.56 3.36 2.35
CA SER A 38 10.49 3.34 3.82
C SER A 38 9.10 3.79 4.25
N PHE A 39 8.33 2.89 4.85
CA PHE A 39 6.99 3.15 5.38
C PHE A 39 6.67 2.19 6.53
N GLU A 40 5.68 2.56 7.33
CA GLU A 40 5.10 1.76 8.40
C GLU A 40 3.68 1.38 8.04
N ILE A 41 3.24 0.21 8.49
CA ILE A 41 1.89 -0.31 8.25
C ILE A 41 1.36 -1.03 9.49
N ALA A 42 0.07 -0.84 9.77
CA ALA A 42 -0.67 -1.65 10.73
C ALA A 42 -1.94 -2.20 10.07
N VAL A 43 -2.12 -3.52 10.09
CA VAL A 43 -3.30 -4.19 9.49
C VAL A 43 -4.19 -4.73 10.60
N GLY A 44 -5.42 -4.24 10.69
CA GLY A 44 -6.44 -4.72 11.61
C GLY A 44 -7.31 -5.81 11.00
N LEU A 45 -7.70 -6.80 11.81
CA LEU A 45 -8.66 -7.85 11.43
C LEU A 45 -10.08 -7.31 11.17
N ASN A 46 -10.34 -6.05 11.55
CA ASN A 46 -11.54 -5.30 11.20
C ASN A 46 -11.52 -4.74 9.76
N GLY A 47 -10.51 -5.09 8.97
CA GLY A 47 -10.35 -4.63 7.59
C GLY A 47 -9.86 -3.20 7.45
N ARG A 48 -9.27 -2.63 8.51
CA ARG A 48 -8.65 -1.30 8.45
C ARG A 48 -7.15 -1.43 8.36
N VAL A 49 -6.56 -0.72 7.41
CA VAL A 49 -5.12 -0.68 7.22
C VAL A 49 -4.64 0.75 7.40
N TRP A 50 -3.73 0.95 8.35
CA TRP A 50 -3.07 2.24 8.58
C TRP A 50 -1.69 2.23 7.89
N VAL A 51 -1.37 3.30 7.17
CA VAL A 51 -0.10 3.48 6.46
C VAL A 51 0.51 4.82 6.86
N ASN A 52 1.82 4.85 7.13
CA ASN A 52 2.58 6.06 7.42
C ASN A 52 3.97 6.03 6.75
N ALA A 53 4.53 7.18 6.40
CA ALA A 53 5.85 7.34 5.82
C ALA A 53 6.34 8.79 5.99
N GLU A 54 7.64 9.03 5.81
CA GLU A 54 8.22 10.39 5.91
C GLU A 54 7.65 11.35 4.86
N SER A 55 7.36 10.84 3.65
CA SER A 55 6.84 11.65 2.55
C SER A 55 5.36 11.35 2.29
N PRO A 56 4.48 12.37 2.22
CA PRO A 56 3.07 12.20 1.86
C PRO A 56 2.86 11.47 0.53
N SER A 57 3.75 11.68 -0.45
CA SER A 57 3.67 10.97 -1.74
C SER A 57 3.88 9.46 -1.58
N THR A 58 4.73 9.04 -0.63
CA THR A 58 4.92 7.63 -0.29
C THR A 58 3.68 7.06 0.39
N ILE A 59 3.07 7.80 1.33
CA ILE A 59 1.85 7.36 2.01
C ILE A 59 0.73 7.13 0.98
N ILE A 60 0.51 8.10 0.07
CA ILE A 60 -0.52 8.01 -0.98
C ILE A 60 -0.24 6.81 -1.91
N LEU A 61 1.00 6.66 -2.36
CA LEU A 61 1.38 5.61 -3.29
C LEU A 61 1.24 4.21 -2.69
N VAL A 62 1.70 4.01 -1.44
CA VAL A 62 1.53 2.74 -0.72
C VAL A 62 0.05 2.44 -0.49
N SER A 63 -0.73 3.43 -0.06
CA SER A 63 -2.16 3.28 0.18
C SER A 63 -2.91 2.85 -1.08
N ASN A 64 -2.65 3.52 -2.21
CA ASN A 64 -3.26 3.18 -3.49
C ASN A 64 -2.82 1.81 -4.00
N ALA A 65 -1.52 1.48 -3.90
CA ALA A 65 -1.01 0.18 -4.31
C ALA A 65 -1.66 -0.96 -3.51
N ILE A 66 -1.82 -0.77 -2.20
CA ILE A 66 -2.57 -1.70 -1.35
C ILE A 66 -3.99 -1.82 -1.90
N MET A 67 -4.77 -0.73 -1.91
CA MET A 67 -6.18 -0.70 -2.34
C MET A 67 -6.41 -1.38 -3.70
N THR A 68 -5.64 -1.00 -4.71
CA THR A 68 -5.80 -1.53 -6.07
C THR A 68 -5.45 -3.01 -6.15
N SER A 69 -4.46 -3.48 -5.38
CA SER A 69 -4.01 -4.88 -5.44
C SER A 69 -5.05 -5.90 -4.97
N GLU A 70 -6.06 -5.50 -4.18
CA GLU A 70 -7.07 -6.41 -3.63
C GLU A 70 -7.87 -7.13 -4.71
N SER A 71 -8.25 -6.42 -5.77
CA SER A 71 -9.05 -6.97 -6.87
C SER A 71 -8.20 -7.64 -7.97
N LEU A 72 -6.87 -7.59 -7.86
CA LEU A 72 -5.97 -8.06 -8.91
C LEU A 72 -5.52 -9.51 -8.68
N SER A 73 -5.36 -10.24 -9.79
CA SER A 73 -4.63 -11.52 -9.80
C SER A 73 -3.13 -11.29 -9.54
N GLY A 74 -2.41 -12.35 -9.13
CA GLY A 74 -0.98 -12.25 -8.86
C GLY A 74 -0.14 -11.78 -10.05
N VAL A 75 -0.57 -12.02 -11.29
CA VAL A 75 0.11 -11.50 -12.50
C VAL A 75 -0.15 -10.00 -12.64
N GLN A 76 -1.40 -9.57 -12.50
CA GLN A 76 -1.77 -8.15 -12.58
C GLN A 76 -1.12 -7.32 -11.46
N GLN A 77 -0.96 -7.88 -10.27
CA GLN A 77 -0.23 -7.23 -9.17
C GLN A 77 1.22 -6.95 -9.54
N ARG A 78 1.92 -7.88 -10.21
CA ARG A 78 3.31 -7.67 -10.66
C ARG A 78 3.40 -6.56 -11.69
N ILE A 79 2.52 -6.56 -12.68
CA ILE A 79 2.45 -5.50 -13.71
C ILE A 79 2.21 -4.13 -13.05
N MET A 80 1.21 -4.06 -12.16
CA MET A 80 0.90 -2.84 -11.41
C MET A 80 2.12 -2.33 -10.62
N LEU A 81 2.81 -3.23 -9.91
CA LEU A 81 4.02 -2.88 -9.14
C LEU A 81 5.13 -2.38 -10.06
N ASP A 82 5.37 -3.03 -11.20
CA ASP A 82 6.42 -2.62 -12.14
C ASP A 82 6.13 -1.22 -12.73
N GLU A 83 4.89 -0.94 -13.14
CA GLU A 83 4.48 0.39 -13.62
C GLU A 83 4.63 1.47 -12.54
N LEU A 84 4.19 1.15 -11.33
CA LEU A 84 4.22 2.07 -10.19
C LEU A 84 5.67 2.37 -9.77
N MET A 85 6.56 1.38 -9.89
CA MET A 85 8.00 1.53 -9.66
C MET A 85 8.73 2.30 -10.77
N GLN A 86 8.25 2.24 -12.02
CA GLN A 86 8.81 3.05 -13.10
C GLN A 86 8.49 4.54 -12.93
N ARG A 87 7.31 4.87 -12.41
CA ARG A 87 6.89 6.27 -12.13
C ARG A 87 7.65 6.94 -11.00
N MET A 88 8.39 6.18 -10.20
CA MET A 88 9.21 6.69 -9.10
C MET A 88 10.64 7.05 -9.50
N LYS A 89 11.07 6.74 -10.74
CA LYS A 89 12.34 7.20 -11.30
C LYS A 89 12.19 8.60 -11.88
#